data_AF-A0A2D6RG20-F1
#
_entry.id   AF-A0A2D6RG20-F1
#
_cell.length_a   1.000
_cell.length_b   1.000
_cell.length_c   1.000
_cell.angle_alpha   90.00
_cell.angle_beta   90.00
_cell.angle_gamma   90.00
#
_symmetry.space_group_name_H-M   'P 1'
#
loop_
_entity.id
_entity.type
_entity.pdbx_description
1 polymer ?
#
loop_
_entity_poly.entity_id
_entity_poly.type
_entity_poly.pdbx_seq_one_letter_code
_entity_poly.pdbx_strand_id
1 'polypeptide(L)'
;MKTKKEVNKIKEVYVNRTEGYKFGSNDIDLDDTEIKTLKDLYKYGIKEFGKCISKMFIDRNNKPVHIGYVFLKKDKYEDTGEHYLREVWLSIERYTETTIRQYLEVV
;
A
#
# COMPACT_ATOMS: atom_id res chain seq x y z
N MET A 1 -0.60 33.40 1.45
CA MET A 1 -0.51 32.24 0.54
C MET A 1 -0.80 30.99 1.38
N LYS A 2 -1.95 30.32 1.22
CA LYS A 2 -2.24 29.09 1.99
C LYS A 2 -1.48 27.94 1.32
N THR A 3 -0.45 27.43 1.99
CA THR A 3 0.31 26.25 1.54
C THR A 3 -0.66 25.07 1.47
N LYS A 4 -0.84 24.46 0.28
CA LYS A 4 -1.63 23.24 0.14
C LYS A 4 -0.99 22.16 1.00
N LYS A 5 -1.70 21.64 2.01
CA LYS A 5 -1.20 20.50 2.77
C LYS A 5 -1.33 19.28 1.86
N GLU A 6 -0.20 18.65 1.57
CA GLU A 6 -0.19 17.33 0.94
C GLU A 6 -0.36 16.28 2.04
N VAL A 7 -1.38 15.45 1.91
CA VAL A 7 -1.56 14.28 2.76
C VAL A 7 -0.88 13.12 2.04
N ASN A 8 0.11 12.54 2.71
CA ASN A 8 0.89 11.43 2.20
C ASN A 8 0.56 10.20 3.06
N LYS A 9 0.03 9.14 2.45
CA LYS A 9 -0.28 7.88 3.14
C LYS A 9 0.42 6.70 2.48
N ILE A 10 0.80 5.71 3.29
CA ILE A 10 1.10 4.36 2.82
C ILE A 10 -0.18 3.56 2.92
N LYS A 11 -0.56 2.93 1.82
CA LYS A 11 -1.67 1.99 1.78
C LYS A 11 -1.13 0.58 1.73
N GLU A 12 -1.55 -0.23 2.68
CA GLU A 12 -1.29 -1.66 2.77
C GLU A 12 -2.56 -2.43 2.47
N VAL A 13 -2.53 -3.40 1.56
CA VAL A 13 -3.66 -4.28 1.29
C VAL A 13 -3.22 -5.72 1.41
N TYR A 14 -3.98 -6.51 2.17
CA TYR A 14 -3.69 -7.90 2.48
C TYR A 14 -4.60 -8.81 1.66
N VAL A 15 -3.99 -9.70 0.88
CA VAL A 15 -4.63 -10.61 -0.05
C VAL A 15 -4.24 -12.04 0.29
N ASN A 16 -5.23 -12.91 0.45
CA ASN A 16 -5.02 -14.34 0.46
C ASN A 16 -4.90 -14.79 -0.99
N ARG A 17 -3.67 -15.00 -1.47
CA ARG A 17 -3.40 -15.36 -2.87
C ARG A 17 -3.82 -16.80 -3.18
N THR A 18 -3.83 -17.66 -2.17
CA THR A 18 -4.28 -19.05 -2.32
C THR A 18 -5.76 -19.12 -2.66
N GLU A 19 -6.58 -18.35 -1.94
CA GLU A 19 -8.05 -18.40 -2.06
C GLU A 19 -8.64 -17.23 -2.87
N GLY A 20 -7.84 -16.22 -3.21
CA GLY A 20 -8.21 -15.16 -4.15
C GLY A 20 -9.04 -14.02 -3.57
N TYR A 21 -9.02 -13.78 -2.26
CA TYR A 21 -9.77 -12.68 -1.62
C TYR A 21 -8.90 -11.72 -0.81
N LYS A 22 -9.41 -10.49 -0.64
CA LYS A 22 -8.84 -9.47 0.25
C LYS A 22 -9.40 -9.63 1.66
N PHE A 23 -8.55 -9.53 2.67
CA PHE A 23 -8.97 -9.73 4.06
C PHE A 23 -8.57 -8.60 5.01
N GLY A 24 -7.84 -7.60 4.53
CA GLY A 24 -7.48 -6.45 5.33
C GLY A 24 -6.87 -5.33 4.51
N SER A 25 -6.93 -4.13 5.07
CA SER A 25 -6.22 -2.96 4.55
C SER A 25 -5.92 -1.98 5.67
N ASN A 26 -4.74 -1.37 5.62
CA ASN A 26 -4.33 -0.33 6.55
C ASN A 26 -3.91 0.92 5.76
N ASP A 27 -4.26 2.08 6.29
CA ASP A 27 -3.75 3.37 5.83
C ASP A 27 -2.85 3.93 6.93
N ILE A 28 -1.58 4.16 6.61
CA ILE A 28 -0.55 4.64 7.55
C ILE A 28 -0.14 6.04 7.12
N ASP A 29 -0.21 7.02 8.03
CA ASP A 29 0.26 8.37 7.75
C ASP A 29 1.78 8.38 7.57
N LEU A 30 2.27 8.89 6.44
CA LEU A 30 3.72 8.90 6.13
C LEU A 30 4.53 9.75 7.10
N ASP A 31 3.88 10.73 7.75
CA ASP A 31 4.52 11.60 8.74
C ASP A 31 4.88 10.84 10.02
N ASP A 32 4.16 9.75 10.33
CA ASP A 32 4.38 8.91 11.51
C ASP A 32 5.39 7.78 11.25
N THR A 33 6.03 7.78 10.08
CA THR A 33 7.00 6.74 9.69
C THR A 33 8.32 7.32 9.19
N GLU A 34 9.37 6.49 9.23
CA GLU A 34 10.66 6.79 8.59
C GLU A 34 10.63 6.58 7.06
N ILE A 35 9.55 6.05 6.52
CA ILE A 35 9.42 5.77 5.08
C ILE A 35 9.14 7.09 4.37
N LYS A 36 10.06 7.55 3.52
CA LYS A 36 9.88 8.80 2.75
C LYS A 36 9.92 8.58 1.24
N THR A 37 10.45 7.44 0.79
CA THR A 37 10.62 7.13 -0.63
C THR A 37 10.13 5.72 -0.97
N LEU A 38 9.95 5.43 -2.27
CA LEU A 38 9.69 4.07 -2.75
C LEU A 38 10.82 3.10 -2.39
N LYS A 39 12.07 3.57 -2.31
CA LYS A 39 13.19 2.74 -1.88
C LYS A 39 13.06 2.32 -0.42
N ASP A 40 12.58 3.22 0.43
CA ASP A 40 12.34 2.92 1.85
C ASP A 40 11.16 1.97 2.00
N LEU A 41 10.06 2.21 1.25
CA LEU A 41 8.92 1.31 1.19
C LEU A 41 9.31 -0.10 0.73
N TYR A 42 10.18 -0.21 -0.26
CA TYR A 42 10.71 -1.49 -0.72
C TYR A 42 11.49 -2.22 0.38
N LYS A 43 12.40 -1.52 1.05
CA LYS A 43 13.19 -2.10 2.16
C LYS A 43 12.30 -2.57 3.29
N TYR A 44 11.32 -1.75 3.67
CA TYR A 44 10.31 -2.08 4.66
C TYR A 44 9.54 -3.34 4.25
N GLY A 45 9.00 -3.38 3.03
CA GLY A 45 8.22 -4.53 2.56
C GLY A 45 9.04 -5.80 2.42
N ILE A 46 10.32 -5.73 2.05
CA ILE A 46 11.21 -6.91 2.05
C ILE A 46 11.38 -7.46 3.47
N LYS A 47 11.59 -6.58 4.45
CA LYS A 47 11.80 -6.97 5.84
C LYS A 47 10.55 -7.63 6.44
N GLU A 48 9.38 -7.01 6.25
CA GLU A 48 8.14 -7.46 6.90
C GLU A 48 7.42 -8.56 6.10
N PHE A 49 7.29 -8.36 4.79
CA PHE A 49 6.42 -9.14 3.91
C PHE A 49 7.18 -10.06 2.94
N GLY A 50 8.49 -10.16 3.06
CA GLY A 50 9.27 -11.17 2.35
C GLY A 50 9.57 -10.81 0.90
N LYS A 51 9.25 -11.69 -0.05
CA LYS A 51 9.75 -11.56 -1.43
C LYS A 51 8.93 -10.55 -2.22
N CYS A 52 9.57 -9.53 -2.80
CA CYS A 52 8.94 -8.68 -3.80
C CYS A 52 8.72 -9.48 -5.10
N ILE A 53 7.48 -9.53 -5.56
CA ILE A 53 7.09 -10.26 -6.78
C ILE A 53 6.66 -9.33 -7.93
N SER A 54 6.28 -8.09 -7.64
CA SER A 54 5.89 -7.12 -8.68
C SER A 54 6.03 -5.67 -8.22
N LYS A 55 6.01 -4.75 -9.18
CA LYS A 55 5.90 -3.30 -8.98
C LYS A 55 4.47 -2.85 -9.32
N MET A 56 3.96 -1.86 -8.61
CA MET A 56 2.63 -1.29 -8.84
C MET A 56 2.74 0.05 -9.58
N PHE A 57 1.91 0.24 -10.61
CA PHE A 57 1.89 1.46 -11.39
C PHE A 57 0.47 2.03 -11.45
N ILE A 58 0.37 3.35 -11.59
CA ILE A 58 -0.86 4.04 -11.97
C ILE A 58 -0.59 4.90 -13.19
N ASP A 59 -1.60 5.10 -14.02
CA ASP A 59 -1.50 6.01 -15.14
C ASP A 59 -1.70 7.45 -14.66
N ARG A 60 -0.70 8.30 -14.90
CA ARG A 60 -0.80 9.75 -14.72
C ARG A 60 -0.34 10.43 -16.00
N ASN A 61 -1.20 11.29 -16.56
CA ASN A 61 -0.92 12.01 -17.81
C ASN A 61 -0.46 11.06 -18.94
N ASN A 62 -1.17 9.93 -19.10
CA ASN A 62 -0.87 8.88 -20.07
C ASN A 62 0.54 8.27 -19.94
N LYS A 63 1.13 8.31 -18.73
CA LYS A 63 2.40 7.65 -18.43
C LYS A 63 2.26 6.79 -17.17
N PRO A 64 2.82 5.57 -17.16
CA PRO A 64 2.84 4.75 -15.96
C PRO A 64 3.79 5.35 -14.92
N VAL A 65 3.28 5.62 -13.74
CA VAL A 65 4.05 6.09 -12.59
C VAL A 65 4.12 4.97 -11.56
N HIS A 66 5.35 4.60 -11.19
CA HIS A 66 5.59 3.61 -10.14
C HIS A 66 5.16 4.17 -8.79
N ILE A 67 4.28 3.47 -8.09
CA ILE A 67 3.72 3.92 -6.80
C ILE A 67 3.94 2.93 -5.65
N GLY A 68 4.40 1.72 -5.93
CA GLY A 68 4.38 0.67 -4.92
C GLY A 68 4.93 -0.67 -5.36
N TYR A 69 4.74 -1.67 -4.52
CA TYR A 69 5.28 -3.01 -4.69
C TYR A 69 4.30 -4.05 -4.18
N VAL A 70 4.38 -5.24 -4.75
CA VAL A 70 3.63 -6.42 -4.31
C VAL A 70 4.62 -7.41 -3.72
N PHE A 71 4.34 -7.84 -2.49
CA PHE A 71 5.15 -8.81 -1.76
C PHE A 71 4.37 -10.11 -1.56
N LEU A 72 5.10 -11.22 -1.47
CA LEU A 72 4.55 -12.55 -1.26
C LEU A 72 5.32 -13.25 -0.14
N LYS A 73 4.58 -13.79 0.83
CA LYS A 73 5.10 -14.59 1.94
C LYS A 73 4.19 -15.77 2.20
N LYS A 74 4.77 -16.92 2.53
CA LYS A 74 4.01 -18.05 3.07
C LYS A 74 3.65 -17.72 4.52
N ASP A 75 2.37 -17.75 4.84
CA ASP A 75 1.87 -17.50 6.19
C ASP A 75 0.96 -18.65 6.64
N LYS A 76 0.52 -18.62 7.89
CA LYS A 76 -0.28 -19.67 8.53
C LYS A 76 -1.64 -19.10 8.94
N TYR A 77 -2.72 -19.83 8.69
CA TYR A 77 -4.02 -19.50 9.27
C TYR A 77 -3.99 -19.79 10.77
N GLU A 78 -4.56 -18.90 11.57
CA GLU A 78 -4.51 -19.02 13.03
C GLU A 78 -5.40 -20.16 13.56
N ASP A 79 -6.50 -20.46 12.88
CA ASP A 79 -7.54 -21.41 13.29
C ASP A 79 -7.23 -22.86 12.89
N THR A 80 -6.79 -23.09 11.64
CA THR A 80 -6.52 -24.43 11.11
C THR A 80 -5.05 -24.83 11.20
N GLY A 81 -4.17 -23.84 11.24
CA GLY A 81 -2.73 -24.02 11.12
C GLY A 81 -2.25 -24.44 9.73
N GLU A 82 -3.13 -24.45 8.74
CA GLU A 82 -2.73 -24.61 7.35
C GLU A 82 -1.98 -23.38 6.85
N HIS A 83 -1.21 -23.54 5.78
CA HIS A 83 -0.45 -22.43 5.21
C HIS A 83 -1.14 -21.86 3.97
N TYR A 84 -1.04 -20.56 3.80
CA TYR A 84 -1.47 -19.87 2.60
C TYR A 84 -0.39 -18.93 2.07
N LEU A 85 -0.55 -18.51 0.82
CA LEU A 85 0.27 -17.47 0.23
C LEU A 85 -0.37 -16.12 0.56
N ARG A 86 0.27 -15.36 1.44
CA ARG A 86 -0.13 -13.99 1.73
C ARG A 86 0.56 -13.05 0.75
N GLU A 87 -0.25 -12.33 -0.01
CA GLU A 87 0.19 -11.26 -0.88
C GLU A 87 -0.13 -9.91 -0.22
N VAL A 88 0.85 -9.00 -0.18
CA VAL A 88 0.70 -7.67 0.43
C VAL A 88 1.03 -6.60 -0.60
N TRP A 89 0.10 -5.68 -0.82
CA TRP A 89 0.26 -4.57 -1.75
C TRP A 89 0.60 -3.33 -0.94
N LEU A 90 1.77 -2.76 -1.17
CA LEU A 90 2.21 -1.53 -0.54
C LEU A 90 2.29 -0.42 -1.57
N SER A 91 1.68 0.72 -1.30
CA SER A 91 1.78 1.90 -2.18
C SER A 91 1.85 3.20 -1.40
N ILE A 92 2.51 4.21 -1.98
CA ILE A 92 2.50 5.59 -1.49
C ILE A 92 1.44 6.36 -2.26
N GLU A 93 0.41 6.82 -1.56
CA GLU A 93 -0.63 7.68 -2.09
C GLU A 93 -0.39 9.12 -1.62
N ARG A 94 -0.36 10.05 -2.57
CA ARG A 94 -0.19 11.49 -2.29
C ARG A 94 -1.45 12.22 -2.73
N TYR A 95 -2.12 12.83 -1.77
CA TYR A 95 -3.34 13.60 -1.95
C TYR A 95 -3.06 15.07 -1.69
N THR A 96 -3.61 15.95 -2.52
CA THR A 96 -3.75 17.36 -2.12
C THR A 96 -5.04 17.51 -1.32
N GLU A 97 -5.04 18.31 -0.24
CA GLU A 97 -6.23 18.57 0.61
C GLU A 97 -7.53 18.87 -0.17
N THR A 98 -7.42 19.49 -1.36
CA THR A 98 -8.57 19.80 -2.22
C THR A 98 -9.30 18.55 -2.71
N THR A 99 -8.59 17.43 -2.88
CA THR A 99 -9.15 16.14 -3.33
C THR A 99 -9.89 15.42 -2.20
N ILE A 100 -9.49 15.62 -0.94
CA ILE A 100 -10.09 14.94 0.21
C ILE A 100 -11.51 15.48 0.50
N ARG A 101 -11.75 16.78 0.31
CA ARG A 101 -13.08 17.38 0.52
C ARG A 101 -14.13 16.86 -0.46
N GLN A 102 -13.76 16.64 -1.72
CA GLN A 102 -14.68 16.09 -2.73
C GLN A 102 -15.11 14.64 -2.44
N TYR A 103 -14.31 13.84 -1.73
CA TYR A 103 -14.71 12.49 -1.34
C TYR A 103 -15.64 12.46 -0.11
N LEU A 104 -15.54 13.47 0.76
CA LEU A 104 -16.35 13.54 1.99
C LEU A 104 -17.69 14.26 1.81
N GLU A 105 -17.89 15.01 0.74
CA GLU A 105 -19.18 15.67 0.41
C GLU A 105 -20.11 14.78 -0.44
N VAL A 106 -19.72 13.52 -0.72
CA VAL A 106 -20.49 12.55 -1.51
C VAL A 106 -21.02 11.38 -0.65
N VAL A 107 -20.94 11.49 0.68
CA VAL A 107 -21.55 10.56 1.64
C VAL A 107 -22.61 11.28 2.48
#